data_AF-A0A914VN23-F1
#
_entry.id   AF-A0A914VN23-F1
#
_cell.length_a   1.000
_cell.length_b   1.000
_cell.length_c   1.000
_cell.angle_alpha   90.00
_cell.angle_beta   90.00
_cell.angle_gamma   90.00
#
_symmetry.space_group_name_H-M   'P 1'
#
loop_
_entity.id
_entity.type
_entity.pdbx_description
1 polymer ?
#
loop_
_entity_poly.entity_id
_entity_poly.type
_entity_poly.pdbx_seq_one_letter_code
_entity_poly.pdbx_strand_id
1 'polypeptide(L)' 'IPWSDTKKLFKDETGWEHFEAVFYTSALTGEGVDDLKEYLIDRAPNGDWRYHSSVMTTKSPQQLCIDCLRGKLLDHLPHN' A
#
# COMPACT_ATOMS: atom_id res chain seq x y z
N ILE A 1 1.12 -15.83 -10.02
CA ILE A 1 2.40 -15.70 -10.74
C ILE A 1 3.44 -15.35 -9.68
N PRO A 2 4.51 -16.14 -9.50
CA PRO A 2 5.57 -15.83 -8.54
C PRO A 2 6.19 -14.45 -8.80
N TRP A 3 6.60 -13.73 -7.75
CA TRP A 3 7.25 -12.42 -7.84
C TRP A 3 8.38 -12.33 -8.87
N SER A 4 9.21 -13.38 -8.96
CA SER A 4 10.30 -13.47 -9.93
C SER A 4 9.84 -13.38 -11.38
N ASP A 5 8.60 -13.77 -11.65
CA ASP A 5 8.04 -13.82 -12.99
C ASP A 5 7.30 -12.52 -13.34
N THR A 6 6.74 -11.82 -12.35
CA THR A 6 6.21 -10.45 -12.52
C THR A 6 7.31 -9.46 -12.88
N LYS A 7 8.48 -9.56 -12.22
CA LYS A 7 9.66 -8.74 -12.53
C LYS A 7 10.23 -9.01 -13.93
N LYS A 8 10.08 -10.24 -14.44
CA LYS A 8 10.47 -10.60 -15.81
C LYS A 8 9.48 -10.06 -16.84
N LEU A 9 8.19 -10.01 -16.52
CA LEU A 9 7.14 -9.58 -17.44
C LEU A 9 7.29 -8.12 -17.88
N PHE A 10 7.75 -7.27 -16.96
CA PHE A 10 7.92 -5.83 -17.19
C PHE A 10 9.40 -5.43 -17.34
N LYS A 11 10.28 -6.39 -17.63
CA LYS A 11 11.72 -6.13 -17.78
C LYS A 11 12.04 -5.18 -18.93
N ASP A 12 11.17 -5.15 -19.94
CA ASP A 12 11.31 -4.36 -21.16
C ASP A 12 10.46 -3.07 -21.14
N GLU A 13 9.63 -2.86 -20.10
CA GLU A 13 8.93 -1.60 -19.86
C GLU A 13 9.95 -0.58 -19.34
N THR A 14 10.46 0.26 -20.25
CA THR A 14 11.44 1.29 -19.90
C THR A 14 10.78 2.65 -19.81
N GLY A 15 10.82 3.25 -18.61
CA GLY A 15 10.53 4.66 -18.39
C GLY A 15 9.05 4.98 -18.18
N TRP A 16 8.67 5.17 -16.92
CA TRP A 16 7.46 5.90 -16.58
C TRP A 16 7.85 7.37 -16.46
N GLU A 17 7.61 8.16 -17.51
CA GLU A 17 7.96 9.57 -17.51
C GLU A 17 7.38 10.27 -16.26
N HIS A 18 8.20 11.10 -15.62
CA HIS A 18 7.89 11.81 -14.36
C HIS A 18 7.86 10.97 -13.06
N PHE A 19 8.03 9.66 -13.12
CA PHE A 19 8.22 8.85 -11.91
C PHE A 19 9.70 8.72 -11.58
N GLU A 20 10.06 9.06 -10.33
CA GLU A 20 11.43 8.89 -9.83
C GLU A 20 11.78 7.40 -9.65
N ALA A 21 10.81 6.59 -9.23
CA ALA A 21 10.96 5.14 -9.10
C ALA A 21 9.61 4.43 -9.24
N VAL A 22 9.65 3.19 -9.75
CA VAL A 22 8.47 2.34 -9.92
C VAL A 22 8.70 0.99 -9.24
N PHE A 23 7.72 0.60 -8.42
CA PHE A 23 7.74 -0.61 -7.62
C PHE A 23 6.59 -1.51 -8.03
N TYR A 24 6.89 -2.77 -8.26
CA TYR A 24 5.87 -3.81 -8.36
C TYR A 24 5.62 -4.32 -6.93
N THR A 25 4.37 -4.41 -6.50
CA THR A 25 4.05 -4.93 -5.16
C THR A 25 2.79 -5.77 -5.19
N SER A 26 2.67 -6.67 -4.22
CA SER A 26 1.44 -7.40 -3.94
C SER A 26 1.04 -7.17 -2.49
N ALA A 27 -0.02 -6.42 -2.27
CA ALA A 27 -0.55 -6.17 -0.93
C ALA A 27 -1.09 -7.46 -0.27
N LEU A 28 -1.44 -8.47 -1.07
CA LEU A 28 -1.97 -9.75 -0.57
C LEU A 28 -0.87 -10.70 -0.10
N THR A 29 0.22 -10.82 -0.87
CA THR A 29 1.34 -11.74 -0.56
C THR A 29 2.48 -11.04 0.20
N GLY A 30 2.49 -9.71 0.22
CA GLY A 30 3.57 -8.90 0.80
C GLY A 30 4.80 -8.75 -0.11
N GLU A 31 4.79 -9.35 -1.30
CA GLU A 31 5.92 -9.31 -2.23
C GLU A 31 6.21 -7.88 -2.72
N GLY A 32 7.48 -7.48 -2.74
CA GLY A 32 7.93 -6.15 -3.19
C GLY A 32 7.63 -4.99 -2.23
N VAL A 33 6.93 -5.25 -1.11
CA VAL A 33 6.54 -4.20 -0.16
C VAL A 33 7.74 -3.66 0.63
N ASP A 34 8.73 -4.50 0.92
CA ASP A 34 9.90 -4.08 1.69
C ASP A 34 10.80 -3.11 0.92
N ASP A 35 11.04 -3.35 -0.37
CA ASP A 35 11.73 -2.41 -1.27
C ASP A 35 11.04 -1.03 -1.28
N LEU A 36 9.69 -1.02 -1.31
CA LEU A 36 8.90 0.20 -1.25
C LEU A 36 9.05 0.90 0.12
N LYS A 37 9.04 0.15 1.23
CA LYS A 37 9.22 0.73 2.57
C LYS A 37 10.58 1.39 2.72
N GLU A 38 11.65 0.71 2.30
CA GLU A 38 13.01 1.24 2.37
C GLU A 38 13.14 2.53 1.56
N TYR A 39 12.61 2.54 0.34
CA TYR A 39 12.60 3.72 -0.51
C TYR A 39 11.89 4.93 0.13
N LEU A 40 10.76 4.69 0.80
CA LEU A 40 10.01 5.73 1.50
C LEU A 40 10.72 6.24 2.75
N ILE A 41 11.39 5.37 3.50
CA ILE A 41 12.17 5.75 4.69
C ILE A 41 13.36 6.63 4.30
N ASP A 42 14.07 6.27 3.24
CA ASP A 42 15.22 7.05 2.72
C ASP A 42 14.83 8.48 2.30
N ARG A 43 13.58 8.68 1.86
CA ARG A 43 13.03 9.99 1.45
C ARG A 43 12.23 10.70 2.52
N ALA A 44 12.03 10.07 3.68
CA ALA A 44 11.27 10.67 4.76
C ALA A 44 12.05 11.89 5.29
N PRO A 45 11.40 13.06 5.46
CA PRO A 45 12.08 14.21 6.04
C PRO A 45 12.45 13.92 7.49
N ASN A 46 13.62 14.39 7.90
CA ASN A 46 14.02 14.38 9.31
C ASN A 46 13.03 15.23 10.11
N GLY A 47 12.49 14.69 11.21
CA GLY A 47 11.56 15.41 12.07
C GLY A 47 10.95 14.52 13.14
N ASP A 48 10.25 15.15 14.06
CA ASP A 48 9.57 14.45 15.14
C ASP A 48 8.33 13.71 14.64
N TRP A 49 8.06 12.56 15.24
CA TRP A 49 6.86 11.79 14.96
C TRP A 49 5.61 12.58 15.36
N ARG A 50 4.72 12.82 14.40
CA ARG A 50 3.44 13.51 14.64
C ARG A 50 2.52 12.76 15.60
N TYR A 51 2.65 11.44 15.66
CA TYR A 51 1.83 10.57 16.49
C TYR A 51 2.72 9.62 17.29
N HIS A 52 2.27 9.24 18.49
CA HIS A 52 2.96 8.23 19.29
C HIS A 52 2.91 6.86 18.59
N SER A 53 3.92 6.02 18.80
CA SER A 53 4.03 4.69 18.18
C SER A 53 2.85 3.75 18.48
N SER A 54 2.11 4.00 19.56
CA SER A 54 0.90 3.26 19.94
C SER A 54 -0.36 3.70 19.19
N VAL A 55 -0.35 4.83 18.49
CA VAL A 55 -1.51 5.32 17.76
C VAL A 55 -1.64 4.56 16.45
N MET A 56 -2.60 3.64 16.40
CA MET A 56 -2.85 2.80 15.21
C MET A 56 -3.67 3.53 14.15
N THR A 57 -4.54 4.47 14.55
CA THR A 57 -5.40 5.21 13.63
C THR A 57 -5.88 6.52 14.27
N THR A 58 -6.20 7.51 13.45
CA THR A 58 -6.84 8.76 13.85
C THR A 58 -8.37 8.72 13.71
N LYS A 59 -8.93 7.62 13.20
CA LYS A 59 -10.37 7.45 13.04
C LYS A 59 -11.06 7.23 14.39
N SER A 60 -12.24 7.81 14.56
CA SER A 60 -13.09 7.53 15.71
C SER A 60 -13.60 6.08 15.67
N PRO A 61 -13.92 5.47 16.84
CA PRO A 61 -14.51 4.13 16.90
C PRO A 61 -15.78 4.00 16.04
N GLN A 62 -16.63 5.02 16.02
CA GLN A 62 -17.86 5.05 15.23
C GLN A 62 -17.58 4.97 13.73
N GLN A 63 -16.59 5.72 13.23
CA GLN A 63 -16.18 5.66 11.82
C GLN A 63 -15.64 4.28 11.44
N LEU A 64 -14.87 3.64 12.32
CA LEU A 64 -14.39 2.28 12.11
C LEU A 64 -15.54 1.27 12.03
N CYS A 65 -16.54 1.40 12.91
CA CYS A 65 -17.74 0.56 12.86
C CYS A 65 -18.50 0.73 11.54
N ILE A 66 -18.67 1.97 11.08
CA ILE A 66 -19.35 2.26 9.80
C ILE A 66 -18.56 1.68 8.62
N ASP A 67 -17.24 1.86 8.59
CA ASP A 67 -16.39 1.34 7.51
C ASP A 67 -16.39 -0.20 7.49
N CYS A 68 -16.39 -0.84 8.65
CA CYS A 68 -16.50 -2.29 8.78
C CYS A 68 -17.84 -2.80 8.22
N LEU A 69 -18.96 -2.18 8.62
CA LEU A 69 -20.29 -2.52 8.10
C LEU A 69 -20.36 -2.30 6.58
N ARG A 70 -19.82 -1.18 6.09
CA ARG A 70 -19.76 -0.89 4.64
C ARG A 70 -18.99 -1.97 3.90
N GLY A 71 -17.83 -2.39 4.41
CA GLY A 71 -17.05 -3.49 3.82
C GLY A 71 -17.89 -4.76 3.68
N LYS A 72 -18.58 -5.16 4.76
CA LYS A 72 -19.47 -6.33 4.73
C LYS A 72 -20.64 -6.21 3.77
N LEU A 73 -21.23 -5.03 3.63
CA LEU A 73 -22.29 -4.81 2.65
C LEU A 73 -21.75 -4.93 1.22
N LEU A 74 -20.57 -4.39 0.94
CA LEU A 74 -19.95 -4.49 -0.39
C LEU A 74 -19.60 -5.93 -0.77
N ASP A 75 -19.27 -6.79 0.19
CA ASP A 75 -19.04 -8.22 -0.04
C ASP A 75 -20.30 -8.97 -0.51
N HIS A 76 -21.50 -8.45 -0.19
CA HIS A 76 -22.78 -9.15 -0.38
C HIS A 76 -23.75 -8.45 -1.35
N LEU A 77 -23.50 -7.20 -1.70
CA LEU A 77 -24.30 -6.47 -2.68
C LEU A 77 -23.82 -6.80 -4.09
N PRO A 78 -24.73 -7.00 -5.06
CA PRO A 78 -24.34 -7.22 -6.44
C PRO A 78 -23.55 -6.01 -6.95
N HIS A 79 -22.40 -6.29 -7.56
CA HIS A 79 -21.66 -5.29 -8.31
C HIS A 79 -22.46 -4.97 -9.59
N ASN A 80 -22.92 -3.72 -9.72
CA ASN A 80 -23.55 -3.24 -10.96
C ASN A 80 -22.51 -3.13 -12.08
#